data_AF-A0A5C4MYK2-F1
#
_entry.id   AF-A0A5C4MYK2-F1
#
_cell.length_a   1.000
_cell.length_b   1.000
_cell.length_c   1.000
_cell.angle_alpha   90.00
_cell.angle_beta   90.00
_cell.angle_gamma   90.00
#
_symmetry.space_group_name_H-M   'P 1'
#
loop_
_entity.id
_entity.type
_entity.pdbx_description
1 polymer ?
#
loop_
_entity_poly.entity_id
_entity_poly.type
_entity_poly.pdbx_seq_one_letter_code
_entity_poly.pdbx_strand_id
1 'polypeptide(L)'
;MGLQGALRAAPDEPGRWLPPRGQAPRGASEGRRRPAWVCEDRRNSRQGLSAETINTNANLLWSVAELLRGDFKQHEYGGVILPFVLIRRLDCLLEGNKEAVRAVAESLPPETDPEARDAILQAAAGGAVYNTSPFTLQDLFDQKDTNLRPNLINYLAGFSANVRDVLLERFKLPKVLQ
;
A
#
# COMPACT_ATOMS: atom_id res chain seq x y z
N MET A 1 50.13 30.40 35.71
CA MET A 1 48.82 30.27 35.03
C MET A 1 49.04 29.29 33.89
N GLY A 2 48.83 27.97 34.02
CA GLY A 2 47.62 27.31 34.48
C GLY A 2 46.49 27.62 33.48
N LEU A 3 45.87 26.73 32.74
CA LEU A 3 45.69 25.28 32.82
C LEU A 3 45.26 24.77 31.41
N GLN A 4 45.60 23.51 31.10
CA GLN A 4 44.74 22.44 30.55
C GLN A 4 43.64 22.84 29.53
N GLY A 5 43.44 22.17 28.40
CA GLY A 5 43.63 20.76 28.10
C GLY A 5 42.36 20.24 27.41
N ALA A 6 42.55 19.21 26.58
CA ALA A 6 41.58 18.17 26.24
C ALA A 6 40.32 18.58 25.41
N LEU A 7 40.20 18.12 24.17
CA LEU A 7 39.64 16.80 23.81
C LEU A 7 38.11 16.85 23.67
N ARG A 8 37.58 16.82 22.45
CA ARG A 8 36.79 15.69 21.91
C ARG A 8 36.03 16.09 20.64
N ALA A 9 36.03 15.12 19.72
CA ALA A 9 35.11 14.90 18.63
C ALA A 9 33.71 15.47 18.84
N ALA A 10 33.21 16.14 17.80
CA ALA A 10 31.80 16.43 17.61
C ALA A 10 31.01 15.13 17.43
N PRO A 11 29.86 14.96 18.10
CA PRO A 11 28.79 14.11 17.64
C PRO A 11 27.75 14.95 16.87
N ASP A 12 27.60 14.58 15.61
CA ASP A 12 26.39 14.60 14.79
C ASP A 12 25.07 14.61 15.60
N GLU A 13 24.35 15.74 15.56
CA GLU A 13 22.92 15.83 15.89
C GLU A 13 22.10 16.12 14.62
N PRO A 14 21.02 15.37 14.34
CA PRO A 14 20.16 15.60 13.19
C PRO A 14 18.98 16.53 13.52
N GLY A 15 18.65 17.45 12.61
CA GLY A 15 17.24 17.76 12.33
C GLY A 15 16.62 19.03 12.92
N ARG A 16 17.28 20.20 12.91
CA ARG A 16 16.59 21.47 13.19
C ARG A 16 16.90 22.57 12.17
N TRP A 17 16.14 22.61 11.09
CA TRP A 17 16.21 23.69 10.10
C TRP A 17 15.45 24.93 10.57
N LEU A 18 16.17 25.96 11.01
CA LEU A 18 15.68 27.34 11.14
C LEU A 18 16.55 28.25 10.24
N PRO A 19 15.97 29.04 9.33
CA PRO A 19 16.77 29.97 8.53
C PRO A 19 17.11 31.24 9.33
N PRO A 20 18.26 31.90 9.05
CA PRO A 20 18.73 33.07 9.80
C PRO A 20 17.95 34.34 9.43
N ARG A 21 17.71 35.20 10.43
CA ARG A 21 17.09 36.53 10.25
C ARG A 21 18.11 37.50 9.65
N GLY A 22 17.80 38.07 8.48
CA GLY A 22 18.56 39.16 7.86
C GLY A 22 17.72 39.98 6.87
N GLN A 23 17.11 41.04 7.38
CA GLN A 23 16.72 42.34 6.79
C GLN A 23 16.44 42.46 5.27
N ALA A 24 15.21 42.87 4.91
CA ALA A 24 14.78 43.20 3.54
C ALA A 24 15.04 44.68 3.18
N PRO A 25 15.44 45.02 1.93
CA PRO A 25 15.54 46.40 1.48
C PRO A 25 14.17 46.98 1.08
N ARG A 26 13.99 48.27 1.35
CA ARG A 26 12.82 49.08 0.99
C ARG A 26 12.93 49.57 -0.46
N GLY A 27 11.87 49.36 -1.25
CA GLY A 27 11.62 50.09 -2.49
C GLY A 27 11.81 49.28 -3.78
N ALA A 28 10.75 48.62 -4.24
CA ALA A 28 10.54 48.24 -5.65
C ALA A 28 9.05 47.87 -5.84
N SER A 29 8.27 48.85 -6.28
CA SER A 29 6.89 48.68 -6.68
C SER A 29 6.83 48.27 -8.15
N GLU A 30 6.85 46.98 -8.47
CA GLU A 30 6.40 46.52 -9.79
C GLU A 30 6.21 44.99 -9.76
N GLY A 31 5.01 44.54 -10.14
CA GLY A 31 4.75 43.16 -10.57
C GLY A 31 5.15 42.04 -9.60
N ARG A 32 4.31 41.76 -8.60
CA ARG A 32 4.35 40.52 -7.82
C ARG A 32 4.03 39.31 -8.73
N ARG A 33 5.00 38.85 -9.52
CA ARG A 33 4.96 37.50 -10.09
C ARG A 33 5.04 36.54 -8.91
N ARG A 34 3.95 35.80 -8.72
CA ARG A 34 3.86 34.77 -7.68
C ARG A 34 5.02 33.77 -7.88
N PRO A 35 5.71 33.35 -6.80
CA PRO A 35 6.65 32.24 -6.90
C PRO A 35 5.96 31.01 -7.50
N ALA A 36 6.64 30.27 -8.38
CA ALA A 36 6.11 29.06 -9.02
C ALA A 36 5.74 27.93 -8.02
N TRP A 37 6.16 28.06 -6.76
CA TRP A 37 5.82 27.15 -5.66
C TRP A 37 4.68 27.67 -4.77
N VAL A 38 4.11 28.84 -5.07
CA VAL A 38 2.81 29.19 -4.47
C VAL A 38 1.81 28.24 -5.08
N CYS A 39 1.46 27.22 -4.29
CA CYS A 39 0.31 26.36 -4.52
C CYS A 39 -0.95 27.22 -4.48
N GLU A 40 -1.19 27.96 -5.55
CA GLU A 40 -2.43 28.63 -5.85
C GLU A 40 -3.40 27.57 -6.37
N ASP A 41 -3.85 26.71 -5.47
CA ASP A 41 -5.27 26.42 -5.26
C ASP A 41 -5.41 25.35 -4.15
N ARG A 42 -5.27 25.77 -2.89
CA ARG A 42 -5.61 24.94 -1.72
C ARG A 42 -7.12 24.94 -1.45
N ARG A 43 -7.97 24.90 -2.50
CA ARG A 43 -9.43 24.77 -2.35
C ARG A 43 -10.08 23.59 -3.09
N ASN A 44 -9.37 22.83 -3.95
CA ASN A 44 -10.01 21.76 -4.72
C ASN A 44 -9.48 20.33 -4.50
N SER A 45 -8.51 20.08 -3.61
CA SER A 45 -7.97 18.73 -3.36
C SER A 45 -8.68 17.93 -2.24
N ARG A 46 -9.86 18.38 -1.81
CA ARG A 46 -10.75 17.64 -0.90
C ARG A 46 -12.10 17.38 -1.57
N GLN A 47 -12.12 16.88 -2.80
CA GLN A 47 -13.28 16.09 -3.20
C GLN A 47 -13.22 14.78 -2.40
N GLY A 48 -13.65 14.86 -1.15
CA GLY A 48 -14.06 13.66 -0.41
C GLY A 48 -15.11 12.96 -1.26
N LEU A 49 -15.02 11.64 -1.35
CA LEU A 49 -16.02 10.79 -1.99
C LEU A 49 -17.41 11.33 -1.65
N SER A 50 -18.15 11.77 -2.68
CA SER A 50 -19.49 12.30 -2.46
C SER A 50 -20.32 11.23 -1.74
N ALA A 51 -21.20 11.64 -0.82
CA ALA A 51 -22.05 10.69 -0.10
C ALA A 51 -22.83 9.79 -1.07
N GLU A 52 -23.18 10.31 -2.25
CA GLU A 52 -23.81 9.58 -3.34
C GLU A 52 -22.93 8.46 -3.90
N THR A 53 -21.63 8.69 -4.11
CA THR A 53 -20.68 7.66 -4.54
C THR A 53 -20.52 6.57 -3.48
N ILE A 54 -20.47 6.95 -2.19
CA ILE A 54 -20.37 5.99 -1.07
C ILE A 54 -21.61 5.10 -1.03
N ASN A 55 -22.80 5.69 -1.12
CA ASN A 55 -24.06 4.96 -1.16
C ASN A 55 -24.15 4.05 -2.39
N THR A 56 -23.69 4.51 -3.55
CA THR A 56 -23.64 3.71 -4.78
C THR A 56 -22.75 2.49 -4.61
N ASN A 57 -21.53 2.67 -4.07
CA ASN A 57 -20.61 1.56 -3.82
C ASN A 57 -21.13 0.59 -2.75
N ALA A 58 -21.77 1.09 -1.70
CA ALA A 58 -22.40 0.26 -0.69
C ALA A 58 -23.55 -0.58 -1.27
N ASN A 59 -24.37 0.01 -2.14
CA ASN A 59 -25.44 -0.69 -2.84
C ASN A 59 -24.91 -1.75 -3.82
N LEU A 60 -23.83 -1.45 -4.55
CA LEU A 60 -23.16 -2.43 -5.41
C LEU A 60 -22.63 -3.61 -4.59
N LEU A 61 -21.96 -3.33 -3.46
CA LEU A 61 -21.45 -4.35 -2.57
C LEU A 61 -22.58 -5.24 -2.01
N TRP A 62 -23.69 -4.63 -1.60
CA TRP A 62 -24.87 -5.36 -1.15
C TRP A 62 -25.49 -6.20 -2.27
N SER A 63 -25.56 -5.68 -3.49
CA SER A 63 -26.09 -6.44 -4.64
C SER A 63 -25.25 -7.68 -4.98
N VAL A 64 -23.93 -7.60 -4.81
CA VAL A 64 -23.02 -8.76 -4.97
C VAL A 64 -23.22 -9.74 -3.81
N ALA A 65 -23.44 -9.25 -2.58
CA ALA A 65 -23.72 -10.09 -1.41
C ALA A 65 -24.99 -10.92 -1.58
N GLU A 66 -26.02 -10.37 -2.23
CA GLU A 66 -27.28 -11.07 -2.50
C GLU A 66 -27.11 -12.27 -3.46
N LEU A 67 -26.03 -12.35 -4.24
CA LEU A 67 -25.72 -13.54 -5.06
C LEU A 67 -25.33 -14.76 -4.21
N LEU A 68 -24.93 -14.54 -2.95
CA LEU A 68 -24.61 -15.61 -2.00
C LEU A 68 -25.84 -16.11 -1.23
N ARG A 69 -27.05 -15.60 -1.57
CA ARG A 69 -28.30 -15.91 -0.89
C ARG A 69 -28.72 -17.35 -1.19
N GLY A 70 -28.30 -18.27 -0.32
CA GLY A 70 -28.59 -19.69 -0.39
C GLY A 70 -27.61 -20.49 0.47
N ASP A 71 -26.31 -20.29 0.23
CA ASP A 71 -25.24 -21.06 0.87
C ASP A 71 -24.73 -20.44 2.18
N PHE A 72 -24.91 -19.12 2.36
CA PHE A 72 -24.39 -18.38 3.52
C PHE A 72 -25.48 -17.61 4.28
N LYS A 73 -25.35 -17.51 5.61
CA LYS A 73 -26.25 -16.70 6.44
C LYS A 73 -25.87 -15.22 6.39
N GLN A 74 -26.83 -14.33 6.60
CA GLN A 74 -26.61 -12.87 6.52
C GLN A 74 -25.46 -12.35 7.43
N HIS A 75 -25.24 -12.97 8.58
CA HIS A 75 -24.14 -12.60 9.47
C HIS A 75 -22.75 -13.07 9.01
N GLU A 76 -22.70 -14.02 8.06
CA GLU A 76 -21.46 -14.59 7.51
C GLU A 76 -20.96 -13.80 6.29
N TYR A 77 -21.83 -13.03 5.64
CA TYR A 77 -21.47 -12.22 4.47
C TYR A 77 -20.32 -11.25 4.74
N GLY A 78 -20.30 -10.62 5.92
CA GLY A 78 -19.20 -9.73 6.31
C GLY A 78 -17.85 -10.44 6.33
N GLY A 79 -17.82 -11.73 6.69
CA GLY A 79 -16.60 -12.54 6.70
C GLY A 79 -16.07 -12.85 5.30
N VAL A 80 -16.94 -12.88 4.29
CA VAL A 80 -16.57 -13.19 2.90
C VAL A 80 -16.25 -11.92 2.11
N ILE A 81 -17.05 -10.87 2.26
CA ILE A 81 -16.93 -9.65 1.45
C ILE A 81 -15.69 -8.84 1.83
N LEU A 82 -15.44 -8.67 3.13
CA LEU A 82 -14.31 -7.88 3.63
C LEU A 82 -12.94 -8.33 3.11
N PRO A 83 -12.59 -9.63 3.14
CA PRO A 83 -11.30 -10.06 2.59
C PRO A 83 -11.20 -9.80 1.09
N PHE A 84 -12.27 -9.96 0.30
CA PHE A 84 -12.23 -9.64 -1.13
C PHE A 84 -12.03 -8.15 -1.40
N VAL A 85 -12.70 -7.28 -0.63
CA VAL A 85 -12.48 -5.82 -0.72
C VAL A 85 -11.05 -5.45 -0.34
N LEU A 86 -10.51 -6.06 0.72
CA LEU A 86 -9.12 -5.86 1.13
C LEU A 86 -8.14 -6.28 0.04
N ILE A 87 -8.32 -7.49 -0.53
CA ILE A 87 -7.47 -7.99 -1.61
C ILE A 87 -7.55 -7.05 -2.82
N ARG A 88 -8.74 -6.57 -3.20
CA ARG A 88 -8.86 -5.62 -4.31
C ARG A 88 -8.12 -4.32 -4.03
N ARG A 89 -8.15 -3.83 -2.78
CA ARG A 89 -7.40 -2.63 -2.40
C ARG A 89 -5.88 -2.84 -2.46
N LEU A 90 -5.40 -4.00 -2.02
CA LEU A 90 -3.98 -4.37 -2.09
C LEU A 90 -3.52 -4.53 -3.55
N ASP A 91 -4.37 -5.11 -4.40
CA ASP A 91 -4.11 -5.27 -5.83
C ASP A 91 -3.92 -3.90 -6.52
N CYS A 92 -4.79 -2.92 -6.24
CA CYS A 92 -4.60 -1.54 -6.71
C CYS A 92 -3.33 -0.86 -6.19
N LEU A 93 -2.85 -1.21 -4.99
CA LEU A 93 -1.60 -0.67 -4.46
C LEU A 93 -0.37 -1.28 -5.13
N LEU A 94 -0.47 -2.53 -5.58
CA LEU A 94 0.64 -3.29 -6.14
C LEU A 94 0.73 -3.20 -7.66
N GLU A 95 -0.34 -2.79 -8.36
CA GLU A 95 -0.42 -2.76 -9.83
C GLU A 95 0.76 -2.02 -10.49
N GLY A 96 1.26 -0.93 -9.88
CA GLY A 96 2.43 -0.20 -10.39
C GLY A 96 3.79 -0.82 -10.04
N ASN A 97 3.88 -1.63 -8.98
CA ASN A 97 5.17 -2.10 -8.42
C ASN A 97 5.41 -3.60 -8.67
N LYS A 98 4.40 -4.31 -9.17
CA LYS A 98 4.39 -5.76 -9.28
C LYS A 98 5.47 -6.32 -10.21
N GLU A 99 5.67 -5.70 -11.36
CA GLU A 99 6.69 -6.14 -12.32
C GLU A 99 8.10 -6.01 -11.74
N ALA A 100 8.37 -4.92 -11.03
CA ALA A 100 9.65 -4.68 -10.36
C ALA A 100 9.92 -5.70 -9.24
N VAL A 101 8.92 -5.95 -8.39
CA VAL A 101 9.00 -6.96 -7.32
C VAL A 101 9.23 -8.36 -7.90
N ARG A 102 8.56 -8.69 -9.00
CA ARG A 102 8.71 -9.99 -9.66
C ARG A 102 10.09 -10.17 -10.26
N ALA A 103 10.64 -9.17 -10.96
CA ALA A 103 11.99 -9.23 -11.50
C ALA A 103 13.03 -9.46 -10.40
N VAL A 104 12.87 -8.77 -9.26
CA VAL A 104 13.73 -8.97 -8.09
C VAL A 104 13.54 -10.37 -7.50
N ALA A 105 12.31 -10.85 -7.38
CA ALA A 105 12.01 -12.20 -6.89
C ALA A 105 12.63 -13.31 -7.75
N GLU A 106 12.68 -13.14 -9.07
CA GLU A 106 13.30 -14.08 -10.02
C GLU A 106 14.84 -14.01 -9.98
N SER A 107 15.41 -12.84 -9.65
CA SER A 107 16.87 -12.66 -9.54
C SER A 107 17.48 -13.25 -8.24
N LEU A 108 16.65 -13.57 -7.26
CA LEU A 108 17.10 -14.02 -5.94
C LEU A 108 17.37 -15.53 -5.94
N PRO A 109 18.56 -15.98 -5.50
CA PRO A 109 18.86 -17.40 -5.40
C PRO A 109 18.03 -18.07 -4.29
N PRO A 110 17.63 -19.35 -4.47
CA PRO A 110 16.74 -20.06 -3.56
C PRO A 110 17.34 -20.34 -2.18
N GLU A 111 18.67 -20.19 -2.01
CA GLU A 111 19.40 -20.38 -0.75
C GLU A 111 19.43 -19.12 0.13
N THR A 112 18.78 -18.03 -0.27
CA THR A 112 18.74 -16.79 0.53
C THR A 112 17.88 -16.98 1.77
N ASP A 113 18.37 -16.52 2.92
CA ASP A 113 17.61 -16.50 4.17
C ASP A 113 16.23 -15.83 3.98
N PRO A 114 15.16 -16.37 4.57
CA PRO A 114 13.80 -15.88 4.36
C PRO A 114 13.62 -14.42 4.81
N GLU A 115 14.28 -14.03 5.90
CA GLU A 115 14.24 -12.66 6.42
C GLU A 115 14.95 -11.66 5.49
N ALA A 116 16.10 -12.05 4.94
CA ALA A 116 16.84 -11.23 3.99
C ALA A 116 16.06 -11.07 2.67
N ARG A 117 15.42 -12.15 2.22
CA ARG A 117 14.53 -12.14 1.05
C ARG A 117 13.36 -11.17 1.24
N ASP A 118 12.72 -11.18 2.40
CA ASP A 118 11.61 -10.29 2.72
C ASP A 118 12.02 -8.81 2.73
N ALA A 119 13.18 -8.49 3.30
CA ALA A 119 13.71 -7.13 3.31
C ALA A 119 13.98 -6.59 1.91
N ILE A 120 14.55 -7.42 1.02
CA ILE A 120 14.85 -7.05 -0.36
C ILE A 120 13.55 -6.82 -1.15
N LEU A 121 12.55 -7.69 -0.98
CA LEU A 121 11.26 -7.56 -1.66
C LEU A 121 10.46 -6.35 -1.18
N GLN A 122 10.51 -6.01 0.11
CA GLN A 122 9.91 -4.79 0.65
C GLN A 122 10.57 -3.52 0.09
N ALA A 123 11.91 -3.52 -0.02
CA ALA A 123 12.64 -2.42 -0.64
C ALA A 123 12.26 -2.24 -2.12
N ALA A 124 12.14 -3.33 -2.87
CA ALA A 124 11.72 -3.31 -4.27
C ALA A 124 10.25 -2.85 -4.44
N ALA A 125 9.38 -3.20 -3.49
CA ALA A 125 7.98 -2.79 -3.50
C ALA A 125 7.77 -1.33 -3.05
N GLY A 126 8.78 -0.69 -2.46
CA GLY A 126 8.65 0.66 -1.89
C GLY A 126 7.67 0.72 -0.70
N GLY A 127 7.41 -0.41 -0.04
CA GLY A 127 6.41 -0.53 1.01
C GLY A 127 6.44 -1.87 1.75
N ALA A 128 5.66 -1.94 2.84
CA ALA A 128 5.61 -3.13 3.72
C ALA A 128 4.82 -4.32 3.13
N VAL A 129 4.25 -4.15 1.94
CA VAL A 129 3.45 -5.18 1.27
C VAL A 129 4.01 -5.40 -0.12
N TYR A 130 4.19 -6.67 -0.46
CA TYR A 130 4.63 -7.11 -1.77
C TYR A 130 3.86 -8.39 -2.15
N ASN A 131 3.84 -8.72 -3.45
CA ASN A 131 3.31 -9.98 -3.95
C ASN A 131 4.28 -10.55 -4.99
N THR A 132 4.62 -11.83 -4.85
CA THR A 132 5.56 -12.54 -5.72
C THR A 132 4.89 -13.42 -6.77
N SER A 133 3.57 -13.60 -6.68
CA SER A 133 2.81 -14.45 -7.59
C SER A 133 2.69 -13.83 -9.00
N PRO A 134 2.61 -14.67 -10.05
CA PRO A 134 2.53 -14.20 -11.43
C PRO A 134 1.13 -13.69 -11.81
N PHE A 135 0.10 -13.96 -11.00
CA PHE A 135 -1.30 -13.69 -11.34
C PHE A 135 -1.77 -12.35 -10.78
N THR A 136 -2.44 -11.51 -11.57
CA THR A 136 -3.27 -10.40 -11.06
C THR A 136 -4.69 -10.86 -10.75
N LEU A 137 -5.41 -10.07 -9.94
CA LEU A 137 -6.82 -10.36 -9.70
C LEU A 137 -7.64 -10.35 -11.00
N GLN A 138 -7.29 -9.49 -11.96
CA GLN A 138 -7.90 -9.45 -13.30
C GLN A 138 -7.61 -10.73 -14.07
N ASP A 139 -6.36 -11.20 -14.09
CA ASP A 139 -5.99 -12.45 -14.75
C ASP A 139 -6.75 -13.66 -14.16
N LEU A 140 -7.05 -13.63 -12.86
CA LEU A 140 -7.83 -14.69 -12.23
C LEU A 140 -9.31 -14.67 -12.69
N PHE A 141 -9.89 -13.49 -12.93
CA PHE A 141 -11.26 -13.37 -13.45
C PHE A 141 -11.40 -13.78 -14.91
N ASP A 142 -10.37 -13.53 -15.73
CA ASP A 142 -10.40 -13.85 -17.17
C ASP A 142 -10.16 -15.35 -17.46
N GLN A 143 -9.74 -16.12 -16.45
CA GLN A 143 -9.50 -17.56 -16.57
C GLN A 143 -10.78 -18.39 -16.53
N LYS A 144 -10.75 -19.55 -17.22
CA LYS A 144 -11.83 -20.54 -17.16
C LYS A 144 -11.92 -21.17 -15.76
N ASP A 145 -13.15 -21.37 -15.29
CA ASP A 145 -13.51 -21.73 -13.91
C ASP A 145 -12.76 -22.93 -13.31
N THR A 146 -12.30 -23.89 -14.13
CA THR A 146 -11.68 -25.15 -13.67
C THR A 146 -10.41 -24.93 -12.83
N ASN A 147 -9.62 -23.89 -13.10
CA ASN A 147 -8.35 -23.63 -12.39
C ASN A 147 -8.39 -22.42 -11.45
N LEU A 148 -9.55 -21.80 -11.25
CA LEU A 148 -9.68 -20.57 -10.47
C LEU A 148 -9.24 -20.75 -9.01
N ARG A 149 -9.73 -21.81 -8.34
CA ARG A 149 -9.44 -22.11 -6.93
C ARG A 149 -7.94 -22.32 -6.65
N PRO A 150 -7.22 -23.24 -7.33
CA PRO A 150 -5.79 -23.43 -7.06
C PRO A 150 -4.98 -22.17 -7.36
N ASN A 151 -5.33 -21.41 -8.41
CA ASN A 151 -4.63 -20.19 -8.78
C ASN A 151 -4.87 -19.07 -7.76
N LEU A 152 -6.09 -18.95 -7.22
CA LEU A 152 -6.40 -18.03 -6.14
C LEU A 152 -5.62 -18.38 -4.87
N ILE A 153 -5.51 -19.66 -4.51
CA ILE A 153 -4.70 -20.09 -3.35
C ILE A 153 -3.22 -19.74 -3.56
N ASN A 154 -2.68 -19.99 -4.75
CA ASN A 154 -1.31 -19.61 -5.10
C ASN A 154 -1.11 -18.08 -5.04
N TYR A 155 -2.08 -17.31 -5.51
CA TYR A 155 -2.08 -15.86 -5.44
C TYR A 155 -2.05 -15.35 -3.98
N LEU A 156 -2.90 -15.93 -3.12
CA LEU A 156 -2.94 -15.61 -1.69
C LEU A 156 -1.66 -16.00 -0.96
N ALA A 157 -1.05 -17.13 -1.33
CA ALA A 157 0.22 -17.58 -0.76
C ALA A 157 1.41 -16.70 -1.17
N GLY A 158 1.32 -15.98 -2.29
CA GLY A 158 2.37 -15.09 -2.81
C GLY A 158 2.47 -13.73 -2.12
N PHE A 159 1.54 -13.38 -1.22
CA PHE A 159 1.62 -12.15 -0.43
C PHE A 159 2.66 -12.24 0.70
N SER A 160 3.11 -11.07 1.17
CA SER A 160 3.98 -10.98 2.35
C SER A 160 3.36 -11.64 3.58
N ALA A 161 4.20 -12.15 4.49
CA ALA A 161 3.78 -12.87 5.69
C ALA A 161 2.71 -12.08 6.49
N ASN A 162 2.93 -10.79 6.70
CA ASN A 162 2.00 -9.91 7.41
C ASN A 162 0.57 -9.91 6.83
N VAL A 163 0.45 -9.86 5.50
CA VAL A 163 -0.85 -9.85 4.82
C VAL A 163 -1.47 -11.24 4.85
N ARG A 164 -0.65 -12.27 4.64
CA ARG A 164 -1.10 -13.67 4.69
C ARG A 164 -1.67 -14.01 6.06
N ASP A 165 -1.05 -13.57 7.14
CA ASP A 165 -1.52 -13.82 8.51
C ASP A 165 -2.88 -13.14 8.76
N VAL A 166 -3.06 -11.90 8.30
CA VAL A 166 -4.37 -11.22 8.38
C VAL A 166 -5.44 -11.98 7.59
N LEU A 167 -5.15 -12.41 6.36
CA LEU A 167 -6.12 -13.10 5.50
C LEU A 167 -6.47 -14.51 6.00
N LEU A 168 -5.49 -15.24 6.55
CA LEU A 168 -5.68 -16.60 7.03
C LEU A 168 -6.23 -16.65 8.46
N GLU A 169 -5.65 -15.91 9.39
CA GLU A 169 -6.02 -15.98 10.81
C GLU A 169 -7.31 -15.22 11.12
N ARG A 170 -7.50 -14.04 10.52
CA ARG A 170 -8.67 -13.18 10.83
C ARG A 170 -9.88 -13.54 9.99
N PHE A 171 -9.69 -13.77 8.69
CA PHE A 171 -10.80 -14.01 7.77
C PHE A 171 -11.05 -15.48 7.45
N LYS A 172 -10.12 -16.40 7.77
CA LYS A 172 -10.27 -17.85 7.56
C LYS A 172 -10.74 -18.21 6.14
N LEU A 173 -10.30 -17.44 5.14
CA LEU A 173 -10.63 -17.62 3.71
C LEU A 173 -10.57 -19.07 3.21
N PRO A 174 -9.59 -19.92 3.60
CA PRO A 174 -9.54 -21.30 3.14
C PRO A 174 -10.75 -22.14 3.56
N LYS A 175 -11.42 -21.78 4.67
CA LYS A 175 -12.64 -22.45 5.13
C LYS A 175 -13.86 -22.06 4.28
N VAL A 176 -13.88 -20.84 3.76
CA VAL A 176 -14.97 -20.32 2.92
C VAL A 176 -14.91 -20.92 1.52
N LEU A 177 -13.70 -21.19 1.02
CA LEU A 177 -13.45 -21.75 -0.31
C LEU A 177 -13.58 -23.29 -0.35
N GLN A 178 -14.24 -23.93 0.62
CA GLN A 178 -14.32 -25.39 0.72
C GLN A 178 -15.17 -26.03 -0.37
#